data_AF-A0A0H5RDW8-F1
#
_entry.id   AF-A0A0H5RDW8-F1
#
_cell.length_a   1.000
_cell.length_b   1.000
_cell.length_c   1.000
_cell.angle_alpha   90.00
_cell.angle_beta   90.00
_cell.angle_gamma   90.00
#
_symmetry.space_group_name_H-M   'P 1'
#
loop_
_entity.id
_entity.type
_entity.pdbx_description
1 polymer ?
#
loop_
_entity_poly.entity_id
_entity_poly.type
_entity_poly.pdbx_seq_one_letter_code
_entity_poly.pdbx_strand_id
1 'polypeptide(L)'
;MVEQAAESSLQAVLDVLMNDGAYEETDRRCYDPGCDQVLLKDARCVVKIPDKIMFVELPQDLMSAEIDCNLILNVGGCKWTQVGRISATQRTGMHFYSHILRADVPIPGWFHYNDLDNGGRPVLISPITNGRKPLSFFVFYVKNP
;
A
#
# COMPACT_ATOMS: atom_id res chain seq x y z
N MET A 1 0.93 -9.87 21.00
CA MET A 1 0.04 -8.69 21.02
C MET A 1 0.84 -7.47 20.54
N VAL A 2 1.12 -7.40 19.24
CA VAL A 2 1.31 -6.11 18.56
C VAL A 2 -0.12 -5.65 18.29
N GLU A 3 -0.73 -5.08 19.32
CA GLU A 3 -2.14 -4.73 19.36
C GLU A 3 -2.42 -3.58 18.39
N GLN A 4 -2.99 -3.94 17.24
CA GLN A 4 -4.23 -3.41 16.65
C GLN A 4 -4.42 -1.88 16.44
N ALA A 5 -3.46 -1.02 16.79
CA ALA A 5 -3.56 0.43 16.62
C ALA A 5 -2.73 0.98 15.44
N ALA A 6 -1.83 0.18 14.88
CA ALA A 6 -1.03 0.52 13.71
C ALA A 6 -1.61 -0.27 12.51
N GLU A 7 -2.18 0.29 11.44
CA GLU A 7 -2.21 1.65 10.93
C GLU A 7 -3.42 1.82 9.99
N SER A 8 -4.24 2.86 10.20
CA SER A 8 -5.37 3.16 9.30
C SER A 8 -4.93 3.71 7.93
N SER A 9 -3.63 3.94 7.72
CA SER A 9 -3.08 4.51 6.48
C SER A 9 -1.65 4.03 6.19
N LEU A 10 -1.30 4.00 4.91
CA LEU A 10 0.04 3.65 4.45
C LEU A 10 1.12 4.62 4.96
N GLN A 11 0.78 5.90 5.19
CA GLN A 11 1.72 6.85 5.81
C GLN A 11 2.18 6.35 7.17
N ALA A 12 1.25 5.94 8.02
CA ALA A 12 1.58 5.48 9.37
C ALA A 12 2.41 4.19 9.33
N VAL A 13 2.11 3.26 8.40
CA VAL A 13 2.92 2.03 8.17
C VAL A 13 4.36 2.37 7.88
N LEU A 14 4.56 3.32 6.98
CA LEU A 14 5.90 3.74 6.59
C LEU A 14 6.59 4.50 7.73
N ASP A 15 5.88 5.30 8.51
CA ASP A 15 6.46 6.01 9.65
C ASP A 15 6.99 5.03 10.71
N VAL A 16 6.26 3.95 11.02
CA VAL A 16 6.74 2.90 11.94
C VAL A 16 7.95 2.18 11.35
N LEU A 17 7.88 1.75 10.09
CA LEU A 17 8.98 1.04 9.41
C LEU A 17 10.27 1.87 9.28
N MET A 18 10.14 3.19 9.17
CA MET A 18 11.27 4.12 9.03
C MET A 18 11.90 4.51 10.37
N ASN A 19 11.10 4.67 11.43
CA ASN A 19 11.59 5.20 12.71
C ASN A 19 11.86 4.11 13.75
N ASP A 20 10.93 3.17 13.90
CA ASP A 20 10.93 2.20 15.01
C ASP A 20 11.27 0.78 14.55
N GLY A 21 11.07 0.50 13.26
CA GLY A 21 11.11 -0.84 12.69
C GLY A 21 9.85 -1.65 13.01
N ALA A 22 9.48 -2.56 12.11
CA ALA A 22 8.42 -3.54 12.35
C ALA A 22 9.01 -4.84 12.88
N TYR A 23 8.45 -5.37 13.96
CA TYR A 23 8.89 -6.65 14.52
C TYR A 23 8.17 -7.80 13.82
N GLU A 24 8.94 -8.70 13.23
CA GLU A 24 8.45 -9.96 12.70
C GLU A 24 8.83 -11.08 13.68
N GLU A 25 7.83 -11.77 14.23
CA GLU A 25 8.08 -13.01 14.97
C GLU A 25 8.38 -14.11 13.94
N THR A 26 9.65 -14.43 13.76
CA THR A 26 10.05 -15.55 12.90
C THR A 26 10.11 -16.82 13.74
N ASP A 27 9.22 -17.77 13.44
CA ASP A 27 9.31 -19.13 13.97
C ASP A 27 10.44 -19.88 13.26
N ARG A 28 11.68 -19.64 13.70
CA ARG A 28 12.82 -20.45 13.26
C ARG A 28 12.78 -21.78 14.00
N ARG A 29 11.82 -22.66 13.70
CA ARG A 29 11.70 -23.98 14.33
C ARG A 29 13.05 -24.68 14.40
N CYS A 30 13.68 -24.70 15.58
CA CYS A 30 14.68 -25.69 15.87
C CYS A 30 13.97 -27.03 15.98
N TYR A 31 14.37 -27.99 15.15
CA TYR A 31 13.81 -29.35 15.17
C TYR A 31 14.29 -30.19 16.37
N ASP A 32 15.02 -29.58 17.31
CA ASP A 32 15.59 -30.27 18.46
C ASP A 32 14.63 -30.20 19.67
N PRO A 33 14.10 -31.33 20.17
CA PRO A 33 13.12 -31.39 21.26
C PRO A 33 13.63 -30.94 22.65
N GLY A 34 14.80 -30.32 22.74
CA GLY A 34 15.34 -29.67 23.94
C GLY A 34 15.73 -28.20 23.72
N CYS A 35 15.31 -27.56 22.62
CA CYS A 35 15.67 -26.19 22.32
C CYS A 35 14.76 -25.20 23.06
N ASP A 36 15.30 -24.47 24.04
CA ASP A 36 14.69 -23.28 24.66
C ASP A 36 14.70 -22.07 23.70
N GLN A 37 14.30 -22.27 22.44
CA GLN A 37 14.29 -21.20 21.47
C GLN A 37 13.20 -20.19 21.82
N VAL A 38 13.65 -19.09 22.42
CA VAL A 38 12.90 -17.85 22.55
C VAL A 38 12.45 -17.44 21.15
N LEU A 39 11.16 -17.15 20.97
CA LEU A 39 10.66 -16.46 19.77
C LEU A 39 11.53 -15.21 19.55
N LEU A 40 12.46 -15.27 18.61
CA LEU A 40 13.33 -14.14 18.30
C LEU A 40 12.49 -13.15 17.49
N LYS A 41 12.27 -11.97 18.08
CA LYS A 41 11.68 -10.84 17.39
C LYS A 41 12.75 -10.20 16.54
N ASP A 42 12.72 -10.46 15.23
CA ASP A 42 13.60 -9.80 14.28
C ASP A 42 12.96 -8.45 13.90
N ALA A 43 13.67 -7.35 14.12
CA ALA A 43 13.21 -6.03 13.71
C ALA A 43 13.56 -5.78 12.23
N ARG A 44 12.55 -5.45 11.42
CA ARG A 44 12.68 -5.02 10.03
C ARG A 44 12.60 -3.50 9.97
N CYS A 45 13.64 -2.86 9.45
CA CYS A 45 13.64 -1.42 9.21
C CYS A 45 13.91 -1.12 7.73
N VAL A 46 13.40 0.01 7.26
CA VAL A 46 13.74 0.49 5.92
C VAL A 46 15.08 1.21 5.98
N VAL A 47 16.13 0.55 5.47
CA VAL A 47 17.50 1.11 5.43
C VAL A 47 17.67 2.14 4.31
N LYS A 48 16.95 1.98 3.20
CA LYS A 48 17.00 2.88 2.05
C LYS A 48 15.66 2.88 1.31
N ILE A 49 15.18 4.08 0.98
CA ILE A 49 14.01 4.29 0.12
C ILE A 49 14.49 4.41 -1.34
N PRO A 50 13.70 3.96 -2.34
CA PRO A 50 13.98 4.21 -3.75
C PRO A 50 14.19 5.70 -4.09
N ASP A 51 14.86 5.97 -5.21
CA ASP A 51 15.21 7.35 -5.58
C ASP A 51 14.14 8.04 -6.47
N LYS A 52 13.25 7.28 -7.11
CA LYS A 52 12.28 7.82 -8.09
C LYS A 52 10.88 7.26 -7.94
N ILE A 53 10.76 5.94 -7.85
CA ILE A 53 9.47 5.24 -7.84
C ILE A 53 9.45 4.29 -6.65
N MET A 54 8.37 4.35 -5.87
CA MET A 54 8.08 3.42 -4.80
C MET A 54 6.86 2.58 -5.20
N PHE A 55 7.06 1.27 -5.24
CA PHE A 55 6.03 0.27 -5.47
C PHE A 55 5.72 -0.39 -4.14
N VAL A 56 4.45 -0.39 -3.75
CA VAL A 56 4.00 -1.01 -2.50
C VAL A 56 2.95 -2.05 -2.83
N GLU A 57 3.22 -3.28 -2.42
CA GLU A 57 2.25 -4.36 -2.33
C GLU A 57 1.57 -4.30 -0.96
N LEU A 58 0.25 -4.35 -0.96
CA LEU A 58 -0.56 -4.34 0.26
C LEU A 58 -0.92 -5.77 0.67
N PRO A 59 -1.04 -6.06 1.98
CA PRO A 59 -1.47 -7.37 2.45
C PRO A 59 -2.83 -7.76 1.86
N GLN A 60 -3.05 -9.06 1.67
CA GLN A 60 -4.26 -9.60 1.02
C GLN A 60 -5.26 -10.21 2.02
N ASP A 61 -4.99 -10.09 3.31
CA ASP A 61 -5.87 -10.61 4.36
C ASP A 61 -7.12 -9.73 4.52
N LEU A 62 -8.27 -10.35 4.78
CA LEU A 62 -9.57 -9.66 4.88
C LEU A 62 -9.61 -8.54 5.95
N MET A 63 -8.61 -8.49 6.85
CA MET A 63 -8.40 -7.45 7.86
C MET A 63 -7.62 -6.22 7.36
N SER A 64 -6.85 -6.32 6.27
CA SER A 64 -6.10 -5.19 5.66
C SER A 64 -6.90 -4.44 4.58
N ALA A 65 -8.17 -4.82 4.40
CA ALA A 65 -9.12 -4.23 3.46
C ALA A 65 -9.32 -2.71 3.58
N GLU A 66 -8.79 -2.08 4.64
CA GLU A 66 -9.06 -0.69 4.99
C GLU A 66 -7.83 0.22 5.08
N ILE A 67 -6.63 -0.25 4.69
CA ILE A 67 -5.44 0.61 4.68
C ILE A 67 -5.69 1.78 3.73
N ASP A 68 -5.72 3.00 4.28
CA ASP A 68 -5.82 4.20 3.48
C ASP A 68 -4.51 4.45 2.74
N CYS A 69 -4.53 4.39 1.41
CA CYS A 69 -3.37 4.80 0.63
C CYS A 69 -3.52 6.28 0.30
N ASN A 70 -2.80 7.12 1.03
CA ASN A 70 -2.83 8.56 0.86
C ASN A 70 -2.39 8.94 -0.57
N LEU A 71 -3.02 9.96 -1.17
CA LEU A 71 -2.56 10.51 -2.46
C LEU A 71 -1.14 11.11 -2.37
N ILE A 72 -0.74 11.52 -1.17
CA ILE A 72 0.56 12.11 -0.88
C ILE A 72 1.11 11.43 0.37
N LEU A 73 2.35 10.93 0.30
CA LEU A 73 3.11 10.45 1.43
C LEU A 73 4.30 11.37 1.69
N ASN A 74 4.73 11.46 2.95
CA ASN A 74 5.94 12.14 3.37
C ASN A 74 6.85 11.10 4.03
N VAL A 75 7.87 10.62 3.29
CA VAL A 75 8.70 9.49 3.71
C VAL A 75 10.17 9.83 3.44
N GLY A 76 11.02 9.65 4.45
CA GLY A 76 12.44 10.00 4.36
C GLY A 76 12.69 11.48 4.02
N GLY A 77 11.86 12.38 4.59
CA GLY A 77 11.93 13.83 4.32
C GLY A 77 11.53 14.25 2.91
N CYS A 78 11.01 13.33 2.09
CA CYS A 78 10.63 13.59 0.71
C CYS A 78 9.12 13.45 0.52
N LYS A 79 8.55 14.23 -0.40
CA LYS A 79 7.14 14.14 -0.80
C LYS A 79 6.98 13.14 -1.94
N TRP A 80 6.05 12.22 -1.78
CA TRP A 80 5.74 11.17 -2.73
C TRP A 80 4.29 11.30 -3.18
N THR A 81 4.02 11.36 -4.48
CA THR A 81 2.66 11.46 -5.01
C THR A 81 2.22 10.13 -5.62
N GLN A 82 1.03 9.68 -5.25
CA GLN A 82 0.43 8.50 -5.83
C GLN A 82 0.12 8.78 -7.31
N VAL A 83 0.62 7.92 -8.19
CA VAL A 83 0.38 8.01 -9.64
C VAL A 83 -0.44 6.85 -10.17
N GLY A 84 -0.57 5.79 -9.38
CA GLY A 84 -1.27 4.60 -9.80
C GLY A 84 -1.75 3.76 -8.62
N ARG A 85 -2.77 2.96 -8.89
CA ARG A 85 -3.28 1.93 -8.00
C ARG A 85 -3.89 0.79 -8.82
N ILE A 86 -3.65 -0.44 -8.39
CA ILE A 86 -4.38 -1.62 -8.84
C ILE A 86 -5.27 -2.07 -7.68
N SER A 87 -6.54 -2.27 -7.98
CA SER A 87 -7.56 -2.68 -7.04
C SER A 87 -8.30 -3.90 -7.57
N ALA A 88 -8.95 -4.63 -6.67
CA ALA A 88 -9.84 -5.72 -7.05
C ALA A 88 -11.24 -5.54 -6.45
N THR A 89 -12.21 -6.21 -7.06
CA THR A 89 -13.56 -6.36 -6.48
C THR A 89 -13.82 -7.82 -6.12
N GLN A 90 -14.25 -8.04 -4.87
CA GLN A 90 -14.65 -9.37 -4.40
C GLN A 90 -15.93 -9.86 -5.07
N ARG A 91 -16.77 -8.96 -5.61
CA ARG A 91 -18.08 -9.30 -6.18
C ARG A 91 -18.00 -10.20 -7.41
N THR A 92 -16.86 -10.23 -8.08
CA THR A 92 -16.67 -10.94 -9.36
C THR A 92 -15.59 -12.02 -9.25
N GLY A 93 -15.23 -12.44 -8.04
CA GLY A 93 -14.16 -13.43 -7.85
C GLY A 93 -12.75 -12.87 -8.11
N MET A 94 -12.46 -11.66 -7.62
CA MET A 94 -11.17 -10.97 -7.74
C MET A 94 -10.87 -10.42 -9.14
N HIS A 95 -11.82 -9.67 -9.69
CA HIS A 95 -11.55 -8.90 -10.91
C HIS A 95 -10.69 -7.67 -10.60
N PHE A 96 -9.61 -7.50 -11.36
CA PHE A 96 -8.66 -6.42 -11.17
C PHE A 96 -8.93 -5.25 -12.12
N TYR A 97 -8.77 -4.04 -11.62
CA TYR A 97 -8.86 -2.81 -12.38
C TYR A 97 -7.83 -1.81 -11.85
N SER A 98 -7.54 -0.77 -12.63
CA SER A 98 -6.54 0.22 -12.25
C SER A 98 -7.05 1.64 -12.31
N HIS A 99 -6.44 2.47 -11.47
CA HIS A 99 -6.59 3.92 -11.49
C HIS A 99 -5.21 4.52 -11.73
N ILE A 100 -5.09 5.40 -12.72
CA ILE A 100 -3.82 6.01 -13.12
C ILE A 100 -3.99 7.52 -13.23
N LEU A 101 -3.13 8.28 -12.56
CA LEU A 101 -3.02 9.72 -12.73
C LEU A 101 -2.31 10.02 -14.05
N ARG A 102 -2.99 10.70 -14.96
CA ARG A 102 -2.44 11.13 -16.25
C ARG A 102 -2.34 12.64 -16.32
N ALA A 103 -1.14 13.10 -16.66
CA ALA A 103 -0.85 14.51 -16.97
C ALA A 103 -0.54 14.72 -18.47
N ASP A 104 -0.44 13.63 -19.24
CA ASP A 104 -0.04 13.57 -20.64
C ASP A 104 -1.23 13.56 -21.62
N VAL A 105 -2.43 13.90 -21.14
CA VAL A 105 -3.69 13.91 -21.90
C VAL A 105 -4.33 15.29 -21.88
N PRO A 106 -5.23 15.62 -22.82
CA PRO A 106 -5.84 16.95 -22.90
C PRO A 106 -6.56 17.41 -21.64
N ILE A 107 -7.14 16.47 -20.88
CA ILE A 107 -7.76 16.74 -19.59
C ILE A 107 -7.04 15.90 -18.52
N PRO A 108 -6.05 16.49 -17.82
CA PRO A 108 -5.33 15.81 -16.77
C PRO A 108 -6.24 15.35 -15.64
N GLY A 109 -5.90 14.22 -15.03
CA GLY A 109 -6.65 13.68 -13.91
C GLY A 109 -6.49 12.17 -13.75
N TRP A 110 -7.32 11.58 -12.91
CA TRP A 110 -7.31 10.14 -12.67
C TRP A 110 -8.18 9.42 -13.67
N PHE A 111 -7.66 8.40 -14.33
CA PHE A 111 -8.38 7.57 -15.29
C PHE A 111 -8.58 6.17 -14.71
N HIS A 112 -9.78 5.63 -14.92
CA HIS A 112 -10.14 4.27 -14.54
C HIS A 112 -10.02 3.35 -15.76
N TYR A 113 -9.30 2.25 -15.60
CA TYR A 113 -9.11 1.22 -16.62
C TYR A 113 -9.61 -0.11 -16.09
N ASN A 114 -10.57 -0.69 -16.80
CA ASN A 114 -11.25 -1.93 -16.50
C ASN A 114 -11.23 -2.82 -17.75
N ASP A 115 -10.17 -3.63 -17.91
CA ASP A 115 -9.87 -4.36 -19.14
C ASP A 115 -9.86 -3.45 -20.38
N LEU A 116 -10.80 -3.68 -21.31
CA LEU A 116 -10.98 -2.90 -22.54
C LEU A 116 -11.80 -1.62 -22.29
N ASP A 117 -12.48 -1.52 -21.15
CA ASP A 117 -13.26 -0.34 -20.77
C ASP A 117 -12.35 0.71 -20.12
N ASN A 118 -12.26 1.86 -20.79
CA ASN A 118 -11.65 3.05 -20.25
C ASN A 118 -12.59 4.20 -20.63
N GLY A 119 -13.25 4.82 -19.65
CA GLY A 119 -14.31 5.80 -19.90
C GLY A 119 -13.89 7.08 -20.65
N GLY A 120 -12.66 7.16 -21.18
CA GLY A 120 -12.12 8.24 -22.01
C GLY A 120 -11.94 9.59 -21.32
N ARG A 121 -12.35 9.69 -20.05
CA ARG A 121 -12.38 10.92 -19.27
C ARG A 121 -11.86 10.66 -17.85
N PRO A 122 -11.32 11.70 -17.19
CA PRO A 122 -10.93 11.56 -15.82
C PRO A 122 -12.16 11.30 -14.93
N VAL A 123 -12.00 10.39 -13.98
CA VAL A 123 -12.99 10.11 -12.94
C VAL A 123 -12.76 11.06 -11.76
N LEU A 124 -13.86 11.57 -11.20
CA LEU A 124 -13.80 12.21 -9.89
C LEU A 124 -13.28 11.17 -8.89
N ILE A 125 -12.23 11.50 -8.15
CA ILE A 125 -11.65 10.67 -7.07
C ILE A 125 -12.58 10.68 -5.83
N SER A 126 -13.64 11.49 -5.84
CA SER A 126 -14.61 11.58 -4.73
C SER A 126 -15.28 10.27 -4.27
N PRO A 127 -15.40 9.19 -5.08
CA PRO A 127 -15.86 7.90 -4.57
C PRO A 127 -14.80 7.16 -3.73
N ILE A 128 -13.53 7.55 -3.80
CA ILE A 128 -12.43 6.93 -3.01
C ILE A 128 -12.45 7.46 -1.56
N THR A 129 -13.09 8.60 -1.31
CA THR A 129 -13.24 9.22 0.01
C THR A 129 -14.65 9.05 0.63
N ASN A 130 -15.68 8.71 -0.17
CA ASN A 130 -17.06 8.56 0.32
C ASN A 130 -17.45 7.09 0.58
N GLY A 131 -16.82 6.48 1.58
CA GLY A 131 -17.38 5.35 2.34
C GLY A 131 -17.25 3.94 1.75
N ARG A 132 -16.77 3.76 0.51
CA ARG A 132 -16.41 2.43 -0.04
C ARG A 132 -15.04 2.47 -0.68
N LYS A 133 -14.01 2.23 0.12
CA LYS A 133 -12.62 2.13 -0.37
C LYS A 133 -12.48 0.86 -1.23
N PRO A 134 -11.96 0.97 -2.46
CA PRO A 134 -11.65 -0.22 -3.24
C PRO A 134 -10.51 -1.01 -2.59
N LEU A 135 -10.64 -2.34 -2.54
CA LEU A 135 -9.58 -3.22 -2.07
C LEU A 135 -8.35 -3.03 -2.96
N SER A 136 -7.32 -2.43 -2.40
CA SER A 136 -6.12 -2.07 -3.14
C SER A 136 -5.05 -3.12 -2.92
N PHE A 137 -4.41 -3.54 -4.01
CA PHE A 137 -3.37 -4.57 -3.99
C PHE A 137 -2.00 -3.95 -4.20
N PHE A 138 -1.92 -3.04 -5.17
CA PHE A 138 -0.68 -2.36 -5.51
C PHE A 138 -0.91 -0.87 -5.59
N VAL A 139 0.01 -0.09 -5.04
CA VAL A 139 0.03 1.36 -5.17
C VAL A 139 1.40 1.85 -5.58
N PHE A 140 1.41 2.88 -6.42
CA PHE A 140 2.59 3.40 -7.07
C PHE A 140 2.76 4.87 -6.71
N TYR A 141 3.95 5.22 -6.24
CA TYR A 141 4.30 6.59 -5.90
C TYR A 141 5.51 7.05 -6.68
N VAL A 142 5.48 8.30 -7.12
CA VAL A 142 6.64 8.98 -7.70
C VAL A 142 7.15 10.01 -6.70
N LYS A 143 8.46 10.04 -6.52
CA LYS A 143 9.14 11.05 -5.71
C LYS A 143 9.02 12.40 -6.42
N ASN A 144 8.45 13.38 -5.74
CA ASN A 144 8.54 14.75 -6.22
C ASN A 144 9.93 15.30 -5.85
N PRO A 145 10.58 16.05 -6.76
CA PRO A 145 11.82 16.75 -6.46
C PRO A 145 11.65 17.77 -5.34
#